data_AF-A0A3S3RC26-F1
#
_entry.id   AF-A0A3S3RC26-F1
#
_cell.length_a   1.000
_cell.length_b   1.000
_cell.length_c   1.000
_cell.angle_alpha   90.00
_cell.angle_beta   90.00
_cell.angle_gamma   90.00
#
_symmetry.space_group_name_H-M   'P 1'
#
loop_
_entity.id
_entity.type
_entity.pdbx_description
1 polymer ?
#
loop_
_entity_poly.entity_id
_entity_poly.type
_entity_poly.pdbx_seq_one_letter_code
_entity_poly.pdbx_strand_id
1 'polypeptide(L)'
;MPDERQRPSFWETIPGIITAIGTLIMAVAALITALYTARKSTQEEIVRAVGPGESIEAAPAASQVISQPVSAPEPDFSKPKQGDITTDPVTGIKFVYVPKGCFQMGSLPDEENRDNDEGPVHKVCVDGFWMGKYEVTQGQWQKVMGTNPAYFKKGDNYPVEQVSWDDTQEFLAKLNRESSRSYRLPTEAEWEYACRAGGSGRYCGGDDVNAVAWYGKNSGNSTQPAGKIPR
;
A
#
# COMPACT_ATOMS: atom_id res chain seq x y z
N MET A 1 -26.00 -23.68 59.75
CA MET A 1 -25.73 -24.29 58.44
C MET A 1 -26.90 -23.95 57.53
N PRO A 2 -26.76 -23.05 56.54
CA PRO A 2 -27.85 -22.74 55.62
C PRO A 2 -27.83 -23.65 54.37
N ASP A 3 -29.04 -23.89 53.86
CA ASP A 3 -29.47 -24.83 52.82
C ASP A 3 -28.88 -24.48 51.43
N GLU A 4 -28.19 -25.45 50.84
CA GLU A 4 -27.47 -25.35 49.56
C GLU A 4 -28.38 -25.74 48.37
N ARG A 5 -29.57 -25.12 48.27
CA ARG A 5 -30.58 -25.52 47.27
C ARG A 5 -31.14 -24.41 46.38
N GLN A 6 -30.39 -23.37 46.08
CA GLN A 6 -30.76 -22.41 45.02
C GLN A 6 -29.51 -21.81 44.34
N ARG A 7 -29.00 -22.50 43.31
CA ARG A 7 -28.20 -21.86 42.25
C ARG A 7 -28.85 -22.21 40.90
N PRO A 8 -29.28 -21.23 40.10
CA PRO A 8 -29.82 -21.51 38.76
C PRO A 8 -28.72 -22.09 37.88
N SER A 9 -29.09 -23.05 37.03
CA SER A 9 -28.16 -23.72 36.12
C SER A 9 -27.73 -22.76 35.00
N PHE A 10 -26.48 -22.87 34.57
CA PHE A 10 -25.83 -22.07 33.50
C PHE A 10 -26.59 -22.04 32.16
N TRP A 11 -27.64 -22.84 32.00
CA TRP A 11 -28.42 -22.99 30.77
C TRP A 11 -29.68 -22.12 30.68
N GLU A 12 -30.04 -21.37 31.73
CA GLU A 12 -31.28 -20.58 31.76
C GLU A 12 -31.16 -19.14 31.22
N THR A 13 -30.07 -18.77 30.54
CA THR A 13 -29.85 -17.39 30.04
C THR A 13 -29.57 -17.22 28.55
N ILE A 14 -29.93 -18.17 27.68
CA ILE A 14 -29.76 -17.95 26.22
C ILE A 14 -30.96 -18.41 25.37
N PRO A 15 -32.06 -17.63 25.31
CA PRO A 15 -33.01 -17.72 24.20
C PRO A 15 -32.73 -16.69 23.07
N GLY A 16 -31.82 -15.74 23.28
CA GLY A 16 -31.65 -14.59 22.37
C GLY A 16 -30.62 -14.73 21.23
N ILE A 17 -29.58 -15.53 21.40
CA ILE A 17 -28.42 -15.55 20.48
C ILE A 17 -28.64 -16.53 19.30
N ILE A 18 -29.37 -17.63 19.51
CA ILE A 18 -29.63 -18.64 18.47
C ILE A 18 -30.59 -18.09 17.39
N THR A 19 -31.54 -17.24 17.78
CA THR A 19 -32.52 -16.65 16.86
C THR A 19 -31.89 -15.62 15.90
N ALA A 20 -30.86 -14.89 16.33
CA ALA A 20 -30.19 -13.88 15.51
C ALA A 20 -29.24 -14.47 14.44
N ILE A 21 -28.62 -15.62 14.72
CA ILE A 21 -27.76 -16.32 13.75
C ILE A 21 -28.61 -17.03 12.68
N GLY A 22 -29.75 -17.60 13.08
CA GLY A 22 -30.69 -18.23 12.14
C GLY A 22 -31.29 -17.26 11.12
N THR A 23 -31.63 -16.02 11.53
CA THR A 23 -32.16 -15.00 10.61
C THR A 23 -31.12 -14.48 9.63
N LEU A 24 -29.84 -14.38 10.03
CA LEU A 24 -28.75 -13.95 9.14
C LEU A 24 -28.48 -14.97 8.03
N ILE A 25 -28.48 -16.27 8.34
CA ILE A 25 -28.27 -17.34 7.34
C ILE A 25 -29.39 -17.35 6.30
N MET A 26 -30.65 -17.17 6.72
CA MET A 26 -31.79 -17.11 5.81
C MET A 26 -31.77 -15.86 4.91
N ALA A 27 -31.32 -14.72 5.42
CA ALA A 27 -31.16 -13.49 4.62
C ALA A 27 -30.09 -13.64 3.52
N VAL A 28 -28.96 -14.31 3.82
CA VAL A 28 -27.90 -14.58 2.83
C VAL A 28 -28.38 -15.55 1.76
N ALA A 29 -29.11 -16.62 2.13
CA ALA A 29 -29.67 -17.56 1.17
C ALA A 29 -30.70 -16.91 0.23
N ALA A 30 -31.54 -16.00 0.76
CA ALA A 30 -32.48 -15.23 -0.04
C ALA A 30 -31.77 -14.29 -1.03
N LEU A 31 -30.68 -13.62 -0.61
CA LEU A 31 -29.88 -12.74 -1.47
C LEU A 31 -29.21 -13.53 -2.61
N ILE A 32 -28.62 -14.69 -2.31
CA ILE A 32 -28.00 -15.56 -3.32
C ILE A 32 -29.05 -16.06 -4.33
N THR A 33 -30.24 -16.45 -3.85
CA THR A 33 -31.33 -16.90 -4.73
C THR A 33 -31.86 -15.77 -5.61
N ALA A 34 -31.99 -14.54 -5.07
CA ALA A 34 -32.39 -13.37 -5.84
C ALA A 34 -31.36 -13.01 -6.93
N LEU A 35 -30.06 -13.05 -6.61
CA LEU A 35 -28.98 -12.81 -7.59
C LEU A 35 -28.97 -13.89 -8.69
N TYR A 36 -29.19 -15.15 -8.33
CA TYR A 36 -29.29 -16.24 -9.30
C TYR A 36 -30.49 -16.08 -10.23
N THR A 37 -31.64 -15.65 -9.67
CA THR A 37 -32.87 -15.43 -10.44
C THR A 37 -32.75 -14.25 -11.39
N ALA A 38 -32.14 -13.13 -10.94
CA ALA A 38 -31.88 -11.95 -11.79
C ALA A 38 -30.88 -12.26 -12.93
N ARG A 39 -29.89 -13.10 -12.67
CA ARG A 39 -28.96 -13.59 -13.71
C ARG A 39 -29.66 -14.49 -14.73
N LYS A 40 -30.61 -15.32 -14.28
CA LYS A 40 -31.37 -16.18 -15.18
C LYS A 40 -32.36 -15.39 -16.03
N SER A 41 -33.01 -14.37 -15.48
CA SER A 41 -33.94 -13.52 -16.25
C SER A 41 -33.23 -12.74 -17.35
N THR A 42 -32.06 -12.16 -17.07
CA THR A 42 -31.24 -11.47 -18.07
C THR A 42 -30.76 -12.40 -19.19
N GLN A 43 -30.41 -13.65 -18.86
CA GLN A 43 -30.05 -14.66 -19.87
C GLN A 43 -31.25 -15.08 -20.73
N GLU A 44 -32.42 -15.30 -20.14
CA GLU A 44 -33.63 -15.64 -20.89
C GLU A 44 -34.12 -14.48 -21.78
N GLU A 45 -33.91 -13.24 -21.36
CA GLU A 45 -34.23 -12.05 -22.16
C GLU A 45 -33.27 -11.88 -23.35
N ILE A 46 -31.97 -12.16 -23.16
CA ILE A 46 -30.98 -12.24 -24.25
C ILE A 46 -31.32 -13.35 -25.25
N VAL A 47 -31.74 -14.53 -24.77
CA VAL A 47 -32.10 -15.66 -25.64
C VAL A 47 -33.41 -15.39 -26.39
N ARG A 48 -34.37 -14.67 -25.80
CA ARG A 48 -35.60 -14.25 -26.50
C ARG A 48 -35.36 -13.15 -27.54
N ALA A 49 -34.32 -12.33 -27.38
CA ALA A 49 -33.97 -11.28 -28.34
C ALA A 49 -33.35 -11.84 -29.64
N VAL A 50 -32.93 -13.11 -29.67
CA VAL A 50 -32.38 -13.78 -30.85
C VAL A 50 -33.45 -14.71 -31.43
N GLY A 51 -34.07 -14.30 -32.54
CA GLY A 51 -35.13 -15.07 -33.21
C GLY A 51 -34.64 -16.40 -33.82
N PRO A 52 -35.54 -17.38 -34.03
CA PRO A 52 -35.15 -18.69 -34.53
C PRO A 52 -34.98 -18.64 -36.05
N GLY A 53 -33.74 -18.57 -36.53
CA GLY A 53 -33.48 -18.64 -37.98
C GLY A 53 -32.13 -18.16 -38.48
N GLU A 54 -31.28 -17.56 -37.65
CA GLU A 54 -29.91 -17.19 -38.05
C GLU A 54 -28.89 -18.20 -37.52
N SER A 55 -28.31 -18.96 -38.45
CA SER A 55 -27.22 -19.89 -38.18
C SER A 55 -25.93 -19.12 -37.86
N ILE A 56 -25.55 -19.12 -36.58
CA ILE A 56 -24.24 -18.67 -36.12
C ILE A 56 -23.19 -19.72 -36.53
N GLU A 57 -22.44 -19.39 -37.58
CA GLU A 57 -21.14 -20.01 -37.86
C GLU A 57 -20.27 -19.80 -36.62
N ALA A 58 -19.77 -20.91 -36.06
CA ALA A 58 -19.14 -20.95 -34.74
C ALA A 58 -17.85 -20.11 -34.71
N ALA A 59 -17.99 -18.83 -34.34
CA ALA A 59 -16.89 -18.05 -33.81
C ALA A 59 -16.41 -18.76 -32.52
N PRO A 60 -15.10 -18.98 -32.34
CA PRO A 60 -14.62 -19.58 -31.11
C PRO A 60 -15.02 -18.63 -29.99
N ALA A 61 -15.82 -19.13 -29.06
CA ALA A 61 -16.15 -18.42 -27.85
C ALA A 61 -14.85 -18.05 -27.15
N ALA A 62 -14.42 -16.80 -27.35
CA ALA A 62 -13.45 -16.16 -26.52
C ALA A 62 -14.07 -16.11 -25.13
N SER A 63 -13.77 -17.16 -24.36
CA SER A 63 -13.82 -17.13 -22.92
C SER A 63 -12.86 -16.00 -22.52
N GLN A 64 -13.37 -14.77 -22.48
CA GLN A 64 -12.69 -13.67 -21.83
C GLN A 64 -12.75 -13.96 -20.34
N VAL A 65 -11.86 -14.87 -19.92
CA VAL A 65 -11.10 -14.70 -18.70
C VAL A 65 -10.68 -13.24 -18.74
N ILE A 66 -11.20 -12.44 -17.82
CA ILE A 66 -10.69 -11.10 -17.57
C ILE A 66 -9.24 -11.33 -17.13
N SER A 67 -8.33 -11.39 -18.10
CA SER A 67 -6.91 -11.42 -17.85
C SER A 67 -6.61 -10.05 -17.27
N GLN A 68 -6.50 -9.99 -15.94
CA GLN A 68 -5.74 -8.94 -15.28
C GLN A 68 -4.46 -8.73 -16.11
N PRO A 69 -4.04 -7.49 -16.38
CA PRO A 69 -2.78 -7.25 -17.06
C PRO A 69 -1.73 -8.01 -16.27
N VAL A 70 -1.11 -9.00 -16.90
CA VAL A 70 -0.07 -9.82 -16.28
C VAL A 70 1.01 -8.83 -15.87
N SER A 71 1.05 -8.50 -14.57
CA SER A 71 2.10 -7.69 -14.02
C SER A 71 3.42 -8.36 -14.37
N ALA A 72 4.46 -7.56 -14.63
CA ALA A 72 5.81 -8.09 -14.76
C ALA A 72 6.04 -9.14 -13.64
N PRO A 73 6.72 -10.26 -13.95
CA PRO A 73 6.93 -11.32 -12.95
C PRO A 73 7.50 -10.68 -11.68
N GLU A 74 6.86 -10.94 -10.54
CA GLU A 74 7.33 -10.45 -9.25
C GLU A 74 8.81 -10.84 -9.05
N PRO A 75 9.64 -9.96 -8.47
CA PRO A 75 11.04 -10.25 -8.25
C PRO A 75 11.20 -11.47 -7.33
N ASP A 76 12.27 -12.23 -7.55
CA ASP A 76 12.69 -13.29 -6.63
C ASP A 76 13.22 -12.65 -5.34
N PHE A 77 12.36 -12.58 -4.32
CA PHE A 77 12.70 -12.02 -3.01
C PHE A 77 13.86 -12.74 -2.31
N SER A 78 14.21 -13.97 -2.72
CA SER A 78 15.38 -14.68 -2.17
C SER A 78 16.71 -14.20 -2.77
N LYS A 79 16.67 -13.59 -3.96
CA LYS A 79 17.84 -13.10 -4.71
C LYS A 79 17.54 -11.80 -5.47
N PRO A 80 17.11 -10.74 -4.78
CA PRO A 80 16.80 -9.47 -5.41
C PRO A 80 18.06 -8.81 -5.98
N LYS A 81 17.90 -8.09 -7.09
CA LYS A 81 18.96 -7.33 -7.76
C LYS A 81 18.71 -5.83 -7.57
N GLN A 82 19.81 -5.06 -7.57
CA GLN A 82 19.72 -3.61 -7.47
C GLN A 82 18.76 -3.05 -8.53
N GLY A 83 17.81 -2.24 -8.09
CA GLY A 83 16.83 -1.64 -8.98
C GLY A 83 15.65 -2.53 -9.34
N ASP A 84 15.57 -3.77 -8.84
CA ASP A 84 14.34 -4.55 -8.90
C ASP A 84 13.19 -3.75 -8.26
N ILE A 85 12.00 -3.81 -8.88
CA ILE A 85 10.82 -3.11 -8.41
C ILE A 85 9.71 -4.13 -8.15
N THR A 86 9.06 -4.01 -7.00
CA THR A 86 7.81 -4.72 -6.68
C THR A 86 6.72 -3.71 -6.34
N THR A 87 5.45 -4.11 -6.46
CA THR A 87 4.30 -3.30 -6.04
C THR A 87 3.55 -4.07 -4.96
N ASP A 88 3.26 -3.42 -3.82
CA ASP A 88 2.38 -4.02 -2.82
C ASP A 88 0.95 -4.13 -3.38
N PRO A 89 0.33 -5.32 -3.37
CA PRO A 89 -0.96 -5.52 -4.02
C PRO A 89 -2.14 -4.83 -3.30
N VAL A 90 -2.00 -4.54 -2.00
CA VAL A 90 -3.06 -3.87 -1.21
C VAL A 90 -3.06 -2.38 -1.54
N THR A 91 -1.92 -1.73 -1.32
CA THR A 91 -1.78 -0.28 -1.39
C THR A 91 -1.42 0.26 -2.77
N GLY A 92 -0.71 -0.54 -3.58
CA GLY A 92 -0.08 -0.07 -4.81
C GLY A 92 1.24 0.67 -4.58
N ILE A 93 1.80 0.63 -3.37
CA ILE A 93 3.11 1.23 -3.08
C ILE A 93 4.18 0.46 -3.87
N LYS A 94 4.99 1.20 -4.62
CA LYS A 94 6.14 0.64 -5.34
C LYS A 94 7.36 0.64 -4.42
N PHE A 95 8.05 -0.48 -4.34
CA PHE A 95 9.31 -0.61 -3.62
C PHE A 95 10.43 -0.91 -4.60
N VAL A 96 11.62 -0.40 -4.31
CA VAL A 96 12.85 -0.67 -5.04
C VAL A 96 13.84 -1.38 -4.12
N TYR A 97 14.54 -2.38 -4.65
CA TYR A 97 15.59 -3.07 -3.89
C TYR A 97 16.88 -2.24 -3.85
N VAL A 98 17.35 -2.00 -2.63
CA VAL A 98 18.62 -1.37 -2.29
C VAL A 98 19.58 -2.49 -1.84
N PRO A 99 20.68 -2.75 -2.57
CA PRO A 99 21.60 -3.82 -2.23
C PRO A 99 22.36 -3.49 -0.93
N LYS A 100 22.79 -4.54 -0.23
CA LYS A 100 23.69 -4.36 0.93
C LYS A 100 24.96 -3.61 0.55
N GLY A 101 25.52 -2.87 1.48
CA GLY A 101 26.79 -2.21 1.26
C GLY A 101 27.23 -1.37 2.45
N CYS A 102 28.36 -0.70 2.30
CA CYS A 102 28.87 0.26 3.28
C CYS A 102 29.10 1.61 2.63
N PHE A 103 28.94 2.68 3.39
CA PHE A 103 29.16 4.05 2.96
C PHE A 103 29.71 4.90 4.10
N GLN A 104 30.12 6.12 3.77
CA GLN A 104 30.49 7.13 4.74
C GLN A 104 29.24 7.97 5.04
N MET A 105 28.72 7.83 6.26
CA MET A 105 27.54 8.55 6.74
C MET A 105 27.94 9.89 7.36
N GLY A 106 27.12 10.91 7.15
CA GLY A 106 27.36 12.29 7.62
C GLY A 106 28.09 13.17 6.61
N SER A 107 28.40 14.40 7.04
CA SER A 107 28.89 15.48 6.18
C SER A 107 30.27 15.97 6.62
N LEU A 108 31.13 16.32 5.64
CA LEU A 108 32.47 16.84 5.93
C LEU A 108 32.40 18.16 6.72
N PRO A 109 33.38 18.47 7.59
CA PRO A 109 33.31 19.64 8.48
C PRO A 109 33.14 20.99 7.77
N ASP A 110 33.58 21.11 6.52
CA ASP A 110 33.55 22.30 5.68
C ASP A 110 32.42 22.31 4.63
N GLU A 111 31.51 21.32 4.65
CA GLU A 111 30.32 21.32 3.80
C GLU A 111 29.38 22.48 4.16
N GLU A 112 28.96 23.21 3.13
CA GLU A 112 28.06 24.34 3.29
C GLU A 112 26.67 23.87 3.76
N ASN A 113 26.12 24.56 4.76
CA ASN A 113 24.85 24.25 5.44
C ASN A 113 24.87 22.97 6.30
N ARG A 114 26.06 22.47 6.65
CA ARG A 114 26.21 21.38 7.63
C ARG A 114 25.78 21.81 9.03
N ASP A 115 24.95 21.00 9.68
CA ASP A 115 24.61 21.10 11.09
C ASP A 115 25.59 20.33 12.00
N ASN A 116 25.50 20.59 13.31
CA ASN A 116 26.48 20.08 14.29
C ASN A 116 26.35 18.58 14.56
N ASP A 117 25.19 17.99 14.30
CA ASP A 117 24.86 16.58 14.48
C ASP A 117 25.13 15.71 13.25
N GLU A 118 25.49 16.32 12.10
CA GLU A 118 25.82 15.60 10.86
C GLU A 118 27.23 14.98 10.84
N GLY A 119 27.97 14.98 11.95
CA GLY A 119 29.33 14.41 12.00
C GLY A 119 29.68 13.72 13.31
N PRO A 120 30.89 13.12 13.39
CA PRO A 120 31.87 13.02 12.32
C PRO A 120 31.45 12.02 11.23
N VAL A 121 32.02 12.19 10.03
CA VAL A 121 31.87 11.20 8.96
C VAL A 121 32.41 9.86 9.44
N HIS A 122 31.60 8.80 9.32
CA HIS A 122 31.97 7.47 9.76
C HIS A 122 31.39 6.38 8.87
N LYS A 123 32.06 5.23 8.82
CA LYS A 123 31.65 4.11 7.98
C LYS A 123 30.46 3.38 8.61
N VAL A 124 29.37 3.28 7.87
CA VAL A 124 28.19 2.48 8.24
C VAL A 124 27.95 1.42 7.17
N CYS A 125 27.53 0.23 7.59
CA CYS A 125 27.14 -0.85 6.69
C CYS A 125 25.67 -1.21 6.92
N VAL A 126 24.93 -1.38 5.84
CA VAL A 126 23.51 -1.77 5.85
C VAL A 126 23.34 -3.09 5.11
N ASP A 127 22.38 -3.89 5.55
CA ASP A 127 21.94 -5.07 4.81
C ASP A 127 21.18 -4.66 3.54
N GLY A 128 20.79 -5.63 2.71
CA GLY A 128 19.94 -5.36 1.55
C GLY A 128 18.49 -5.24 1.98
N PHE A 129 17.79 -4.21 1.52
CA PHE A 129 16.41 -3.93 1.90
C PHE A 129 15.59 -3.39 0.73
N TRP A 130 14.27 -3.43 0.89
CA TRP A 130 13.33 -2.80 -0.04
C TRP A 130 12.90 -1.46 0.55
N MET A 131 13.00 -0.39 -0.25
CA MET A 131 12.56 0.95 0.16
C MET A 131 11.44 1.44 -0.74
N GLY A 132 10.50 2.22 -0.18
CA GLY A 132 9.48 2.90 -0.97
C GLY A 132 10.16 3.72 -2.08
N LYS A 133 9.78 3.50 -3.33
CA LYS A 133 10.34 4.21 -4.48
C LYS A 133 10.02 5.71 -4.41
N TYR A 134 8.90 6.04 -3.79
CA TYR A 134 8.42 7.38 -3.53
C TYR A 134 7.90 7.46 -2.10
N GLU A 135 7.68 8.67 -1.60
CA GLU A 135 6.92 8.92 -0.38
C GLU A 135 5.52 8.30 -0.47
N VAL A 136 4.96 7.89 0.68
CA VAL A 136 3.59 7.38 0.75
C VAL A 136 2.62 8.48 0.34
N THR A 137 1.74 8.17 -0.62
CA THR A 137 0.81 9.15 -1.17
C THR A 137 -0.49 9.24 -0.37
N GLN A 138 -1.24 10.32 -0.56
CA GLN A 138 -2.55 10.55 0.06
C GLN A 138 -3.54 9.43 -0.24
N GLY A 139 -3.57 8.93 -1.48
CA GLY A 139 -4.45 7.82 -1.86
C GLY A 139 -4.03 6.49 -1.22
N GLN A 140 -2.72 6.24 -1.11
CA GLN A 140 -2.19 5.05 -0.44
C GLN A 140 -2.49 5.09 1.07
N TRP A 141 -2.25 6.23 1.70
CA TRP A 141 -2.59 6.46 3.10
C TRP A 141 -4.08 6.27 3.35
N GLN A 142 -4.94 6.91 2.56
CA GLN A 142 -6.39 6.82 2.72
C GLN A 142 -6.93 5.41 2.52
N LYS A 143 -6.32 4.61 1.64
CA LYS A 143 -6.71 3.21 1.46
C LYS A 143 -6.47 2.37 2.73
N VAL A 144 -5.37 2.60 3.44
CA VAL A 144 -5.02 1.87 4.68
C VAL A 144 -5.72 2.44 5.90
N MET A 145 -5.79 3.77 6.01
CA MET A 145 -6.25 4.46 7.22
C MET A 145 -7.73 4.83 7.20
N GLY A 146 -8.35 4.88 6.01
CA GLY A 146 -9.73 5.33 5.81
C GLY A 146 -9.90 6.86 5.90
N THR A 147 -8.86 7.60 6.25
CA THR A 147 -8.84 9.05 6.39
C THR A 147 -7.67 9.65 5.63
N ASN A 148 -7.70 10.96 5.39
CA ASN A 148 -6.60 11.69 4.79
C ASN A 148 -6.34 12.95 5.64
N PRO A 149 -5.22 13.05 6.37
CA PRO A 149 -4.92 14.19 7.23
C PRO A 149 -4.23 15.36 6.50
N ALA A 150 -3.77 15.16 5.25
CA ALA A 150 -2.99 16.15 4.50
C ALA A 150 -3.62 17.55 4.50
N TYR A 151 -2.84 18.58 4.81
CA TYR A 151 -3.23 19.96 4.58
C TYR A 151 -3.40 20.25 3.07
N PHE A 152 -2.46 19.80 2.24
CA PHE A 152 -2.48 20.03 0.80
C PHE A 152 -3.34 18.97 0.08
N LYS A 153 -4.67 19.18 0.02
CA LYS A 153 -5.63 18.30 -0.67
C LYS A 153 -5.54 18.38 -2.21
N LYS A 154 -4.43 17.89 -2.78
CA LYS A 154 -4.12 18.04 -4.22
C LYS A 154 -4.37 16.78 -5.05
N GLY A 155 -4.59 15.63 -4.42
CA GLY A 155 -4.98 14.38 -5.08
C GLY A 155 -4.18 13.16 -4.64
N ASP A 156 -4.62 11.98 -5.07
CA ASP A 156 -4.14 10.67 -4.58
C ASP A 156 -2.65 10.41 -4.81
N ASN A 157 -2.03 11.09 -5.76
CA ASN A 157 -0.62 10.94 -6.13
C ASN A 157 0.31 11.96 -5.45
N TYR A 158 -0.20 12.81 -4.57
CA TYR A 158 0.62 13.70 -3.74
C TYR A 158 1.03 12.98 -2.46
N PRO A 159 2.21 13.30 -1.87
CA PRO A 159 2.59 12.74 -0.58
C PRO A 159 1.58 13.11 0.50
N VAL A 160 1.35 12.18 1.43
CA VAL A 160 0.61 12.48 2.65
C VAL A 160 1.51 13.30 3.58
N GLU A 161 0.94 14.34 4.19
CA GLU A 161 1.59 15.14 5.24
C GLU A 161 0.58 15.45 6.35
N GLN A 162 0.98 16.19 7.39
CA GLN A 162 0.27 16.29 8.67
C GLN A 162 0.09 14.94 9.40
N VAL A 163 1.08 14.07 9.32
CA VAL A 163 1.09 12.79 10.04
C VAL A 163 2.21 12.80 11.09
N SER A 164 1.90 12.32 12.29
CA SER A 164 2.89 12.15 13.35
C SER A 164 3.64 10.82 13.20
N TRP A 165 4.68 10.65 14.02
CA TRP A 165 5.38 9.36 14.11
C TRP A 165 4.44 8.26 14.59
N ASP A 166 3.56 8.55 15.55
CA ASP A 166 2.57 7.60 16.09
C ASP A 166 1.53 7.22 15.02
N ASP A 167 1.02 8.18 14.25
CA ASP A 167 0.12 7.91 13.11
C ASP A 167 0.80 6.97 12.10
N THR A 168 2.10 7.17 11.88
CA THR A 168 2.89 6.33 10.99
C THR A 168 3.06 4.91 11.53
N GLN A 169 3.23 4.75 12.85
CA GLN A 169 3.23 3.41 13.45
C GLN A 169 1.88 2.72 13.29
N GLU A 170 0.77 3.44 13.44
CA GLU A 170 -0.57 2.89 13.22
C GLU A 170 -0.77 2.47 11.75
N PHE A 171 -0.35 3.32 10.81
CA PHE A 171 -0.34 2.99 9.37
C PHE A 171 0.43 1.70 9.09
N LEU A 172 1.65 1.57 9.62
CA LEU A 172 2.47 0.36 9.46
C LEU A 172 1.81 -0.87 10.11
N ALA A 173 1.21 -0.73 11.29
CA ALA A 173 0.51 -1.81 11.95
C ALA A 173 -0.71 -2.29 11.15
N LYS A 174 -1.49 -1.39 10.55
CA LYS A 174 -2.60 -1.73 9.65
C LYS A 174 -2.09 -2.40 8.38
N LEU A 175 -1.11 -1.81 7.71
CA LEU A 175 -0.53 -2.35 6.49
C LEU A 175 0.05 -3.76 6.68
N ASN A 176 0.76 -4.00 7.79
CA ASN A 176 1.34 -5.30 8.13
C ASN A 176 0.28 -6.36 8.48
N ARG A 177 -0.92 -5.98 8.90
CA ARG A 177 -2.03 -6.93 9.13
C ARG A 177 -2.70 -7.37 7.82
N GLU A 178 -2.68 -6.50 6.82
CA GLU A 178 -3.39 -6.71 5.55
C GLU A 178 -2.49 -7.27 4.44
N SER A 179 -1.17 -7.12 4.58
CA SER A 179 -0.19 -7.60 3.61
C SER A 179 0.49 -8.89 4.09
N SER A 180 0.93 -9.71 3.14
CA SER A 180 1.82 -10.86 3.41
C SER A 180 3.29 -10.46 3.60
N ARG A 181 3.57 -9.16 3.55
CA ARG A 181 4.90 -8.56 3.68
C ARG A 181 5.01 -7.81 5.01
N SER A 182 6.25 -7.52 5.41
CA SER A 182 6.56 -6.74 6.60
C SER A 182 7.17 -5.39 6.23
N TYR A 183 6.58 -4.32 6.76
CA TYR A 183 6.91 -2.93 6.53
C TYR A 183 7.33 -2.26 7.82
N ARG A 184 8.26 -1.31 7.70
CA ARG A 184 8.74 -0.44 8.77
C ARG A 184 9.23 0.88 8.18
N LEU A 185 9.50 1.85 9.04
CA LEU A 185 10.32 3.00 8.67
C LEU A 185 11.76 2.54 8.37
N PRO A 186 12.45 3.18 7.40
CA PRO A 186 13.89 3.00 7.25
C PRO A 186 14.61 3.53 8.50
N THR A 187 15.76 2.97 8.81
CA THR A 187 16.68 3.63 9.74
C THR A 187 17.28 4.87 9.06
N GLU A 188 17.84 5.79 9.84
CA GLU A 188 18.53 6.96 9.31
C GLU A 188 19.67 6.56 8.35
N ALA A 189 20.47 5.56 8.74
CA ALA A 189 21.54 5.02 7.91
C ALA A 189 21.04 4.40 6.60
N GLU A 190 19.92 3.67 6.62
CA GLU A 190 19.31 3.13 5.41
C GLU A 190 18.80 4.25 4.48
N TRP A 191 18.19 5.27 5.06
CA TRP A 191 17.68 6.42 4.30
C TRP A 191 18.81 7.19 3.63
N GLU A 192 19.89 7.52 4.35
CA GLU A 192 21.04 8.24 3.79
C GLU A 192 21.79 7.38 2.76
N TYR A 193 21.97 6.08 3.03
CA TYR A 193 22.58 5.15 2.09
C TYR A 193 21.83 5.12 0.76
N ALA A 194 20.50 5.05 0.82
CA ALA A 194 19.65 5.04 -0.36
C ALA A 194 19.62 6.38 -1.09
N CYS A 195 19.60 7.52 -0.37
CA CYS A 195 19.70 8.86 -0.98
C CYS A 195 21.00 9.05 -1.75
N ARG A 196 22.14 8.64 -1.16
CA ARG A 196 23.46 8.75 -1.80
C ARG A 196 23.56 7.86 -3.03
N ALA A 197 22.93 6.68 -3.04
CA ALA A 197 22.88 5.75 -4.17
C ALA A 197 24.26 5.40 -4.77
N GLY A 198 25.31 5.41 -3.94
CA GLY A 198 26.70 5.21 -4.36
C GLY A 198 27.35 6.41 -5.07
N GLY A 199 26.64 7.52 -5.21
CA GLY A 199 27.16 8.77 -5.74
C GLY A 199 27.82 9.65 -4.68
N SER A 200 28.50 10.70 -5.14
CA SER A 200 29.15 11.73 -4.33
C SER A 200 28.52 13.11 -4.52
N GLY A 201 27.34 13.18 -5.14
CA GLY A 201 26.65 14.44 -5.37
C GLY A 201 26.19 15.05 -4.05
N ARG A 202 26.12 16.38 -4.01
CA ARG A 202 25.65 17.11 -2.82
C ARG A 202 24.21 16.77 -2.44
N TYR A 203 23.37 16.46 -3.42
CA TYR A 203 21.97 16.10 -3.21
C TYR A 203 21.69 14.69 -3.77
N CYS A 204 20.59 14.08 -3.34
CA CYS A 204 20.17 12.79 -3.88
C CYS A 204 19.91 12.93 -5.40
N GLY A 205 20.77 12.32 -6.22
CA GLY A 205 20.65 12.33 -7.68
C GLY A 205 21.43 13.42 -8.43
N GLY A 206 22.20 14.28 -7.74
CA GLY A 206 23.08 15.25 -8.42
C GLY A 206 23.51 16.45 -7.56
N ASP A 207 24.20 17.41 -8.18
CA ASP A 207 24.72 18.60 -7.49
C ASP A 207 23.83 19.84 -7.64
N ASP A 208 22.87 19.83 -8.57
CA ASP A 208 21.91 20.93 -8.76
C ASP A 208 20.58 20.63 -8.08
N VAL A 209 20.32 21.28 -6.94
CA VAL A 209 19.07 21.15 -6.19
C VAL A 209 17.83 21.45 -7.04
N ASN A 210 17.94 22.36 -8.02
CA ASN A 210 16.81 22.73 -8.86
C ASN A 210 16.43 21.62 -9.84
N ALA A 211 17.33 20.68 -10.15
CA ALA A 211 17.07 19.55 -11.03
C ALA A 211 16.52 18.33 -10.29
N VAL A 212 16.75 18.22 -8.97
CA VAL A 212 16.49 16.98 -8.22
C VAL A 212 15.43 17.10 -7.13
N ALA A 213 15.09 18.32 -6.68
CA ALA A 213 14.20 18.50 -5.53
C ALA A 213 13.17 19.62 -5.70
N TRP A 214 11.98 19.40 -5.13
CA TRP A 214 11.03 20.45 -4.82
C TRP A 214 11.33 21.00 -3.43
N TYR A 215 11.67 22.28 -3.35
CA TYR A 215 12.04 22.97 -2.12
C TYR A 215 11.43 24.37 -2.09
N GLY A 216 11.66 25.12 -1.00
CA GLY A 216 10.98 26.41 -0.75
C GLY A 216 11.02 27.42 -1.90
N LYS A 217 12.04 27.40 -2.78
CA LYS A 217 12.13 28.35 -3.90
C LYS A 217 11.38 27.92 -5.17
N ASN A 218 11.16 26.63 -5.40
CA ASN A 218 10.58 26.12 -6.66
C ASN A 218 9.28 25.31 -6.50
N SER A 219 8.85 25.01 -5.26
CA SER A 219 7.67 24.17 -5.01
C SER A 219 6.33 24.92 -5.13
N GLY A 220 6.35 26.25 -5.23
CA GLY A 220 5.14 27.08 -5.18
C GLY A 220 4.42 27.00 -3.83
N ASN A 221 5.18 26.83 -2.73
CA ASN A 221 4.67 26.71 -1.36
C ASN A 221 3.67 25.56 -1.17
N SER A 222 3.85 24.45 -1.88
CA SER A 222 3.01 23.25 -1.74
C SER A 222 3.78 21.97 -2.03
N THR A 223 3.23 20.84 -1.60
CA THR A 223 3.70 19.52 -2.03
C THR A 223 3.49 19.31 -3.53
N GLN A 224 4.30 18.44 -4.12
CA GLN A 224 4.28 18.11 -5.54
C GLN A 224 3.99 16.62 -5.74
N PRO A 225 3.47 16.19 -6.91
CA PRO A 225 3.14 14.79 -7.14
C PRO A 225 4.36 13.88 -6.94
N ALA A 226 4.17 12.77 -6.23
CA ALA A 226 5.19 11.77 -6.02
C ALA A 226 5.73 11.24 -7.37
N GLY A 227 7.05 11.07 -7.46
CA GLY A 227 7.73 10.61 -8.66
C GLY A 227 7.84 11.65 -9.79
N LYS A 228 7.60 12.93 -9.50
CA LYS A 228 7.93 14.06 -10.40
C LYS A 228 9.08 14.87 -9.83
N ILE A 229 10.05 15.18 -10.67
CA ILE A 229 11.12 16.14 -10.39
C ILE A 229 10.83 17.48 -11.09
N PRO A 230 11.44 18.59 -10.66
CA PRO A 230 11.34 19.85 -11.38
C PRO A 230 11.76 19.72 -12.85
N ARG A 231 11.16 20.56 -13.71
CA ARG A 231 11.51 20.67 -15.13
C ARG A 231 12.17 21.99 -15.41
#